data_AF-A0A536ZPK4-F1
#
_entry.id   AF-A0A536ZPK4-F1
#
_cell.length_a   1.000
_cell.length_b   1.000
_cell.length_c   1.000
_cell.angle_alpha   90.00
_cell.angle_beta   90.00
_cell.angle_gamma   90.00
#
_symmetry.space_group_name_H-M   'P 1'
#
loop_
_entity.id
_entity.type
_entity.pdbx_description
1 polymer ?
#
loop_
_entity_poly.entity_id
_entity_poly.type
_entity_poly.pdbx_seq_one_letter_code
_entity_poly.pdbx_strand_id
1 'polypeptide(L)'
;MDLKLINDNGKPAATHTASDALFGREYNEPLIHQVITAFQANARQGTRAQKGRGDINKSHKKPWRQKGTGRARAGQANSPLWRGGGKIFPSSPDENFSHKLNRK
;
A
#
# COMPACT_ATOMS: atom_id res chain seq x y z
N MET A 1 -33.20 16.46 -12.32
CA MET A 1 -32.48 17.29 -13.34
C MET A 1 -32.72 16.72 -14.74
N ASP A 2 -32.79 17.54 -15.79
CA ASP A 2 -33.07 17.05 -17.16
C ASP A 2 -31.80 16.85 -17.99
N LEU A 3 -31.66 15.65 -18.56
CA LEU A 3 -30.55 15.21 -19.37
C LEU A 3 -30.94 15.18 -20.85
N LYS A 4 -30.11 15.78 -21.71
CA LYS A 4 -30.32 15.80 -23.15
C LYS A 4 -29.63 14.61 -23.81
N LEU A 5 -30.39 13.78 -24.52
CA LEU A 5 -29.88 12.67 -25.33
C LEU A 5 -29.40 13.20 -26.67
N ILE A 6 -28.17 12.85 -27.05
CA ILE A 6 -27.56 13.18 -28.33
C ILE A 6 -27.42 11.87 -29.13
N ASN A 7 -27.85 11.88 -30.40
CA ASN A 7 -27.72 10.73 -31.31
C ASN A 7 -26.33 10.68 -31.98
N ASP A 8 -26.07 9.61 -32.74
CA ASP A 8 -24.79 9.39 -33.45
C ASP A 8 -24.42 10.51 -34.42
N ASN A 9 -25.41 11.30 -34.87
CA ASN A 9 -25.21 12.46 -35.74
C ASN A 9 -24.95 13.77 -34.96
N GLY A 10 -24.79 13.71 -33.64
CA GLY A 10 -24.58 14.87 -32.78
C GLY A 10 -25.84 15.73 -32.55
N LYS A 11 -27.03 15.27 -32.97
CA LYS A 11 -28.28 16.03 -32.85
C LYS A 11 -29.04 15.64 -31.58
N PRO A 12 -29.77 16.59 -30.95
CA PRO A 12 -30.72 16.27 -29.89
C PRO A 12 -31.74 15.22 -30.38
N ALA A 13 -31.89 14.15 -29.62
CA ALA A 13 -32.90 13.13 -29.90
C ALA A 13 -34.07 13.21 -28.90
N ALA A 14 -33.78 13.30 -27.60
CA ALA A 14 -34.78 13.28 -26.55
C ALA A 14 -34.27 13.95 -25.26
N THR A 15 -35.18 14.18 -24.31
CA THR A 15 -34.86 14.64 -22.97
C THR A 15 -35.28 13.57 -21.97
N HIS A 16 -34.41 13.24 -21.02
CA HIS A 16 -34.67 12.28 -19.96
C HIS A 16 -34.52 12.95 -18.59
N THR A 17 -35.53 12.80 -17.74
CA THR A 17 -35.46 13.29 -16.37
C THR A 17 -34.64 12.31 -15.51
N ALA A 18 -33.57 12.80 -14.90
CA ALA A 18 -32.75 12.04 -13.98
C ALA A 18 -33.37 12.02 -12.57
N SER A 19 -33.20 10.90 -11.86
CA SER A 19 -33.75 10.70 -10.52
C SER A 19 -33.16 11.67 -9.50
N ASP A 20 -34.00 12.48 -8.87
CA ASP A 20 -33.58 13.44 -7.84
C ASP A 20 -33.00 12.74 -6.59
N ALA A 21 -33.41 11.51 -6.29
CA ALA A 21 -32.88 10.75 -5.16
C ALA A 21 -31.38 10.42 -5.29
N LEU A 22 -30.88 10.33 -6.53
CA LEU A 22 -29.47 10.04 -6.85
C LEU A 22 -28.68 11.31 -7.15
N PHE A 23 -29.24 12.20 -7.97
CA PHE A 23 -28.52 13.36 -8.51
C PHE A 23 -28.80 14.67 -7.75
N GLY A 24 -29.84 14.71 -6.91
CA GLY A 24 -30.21 15.88 -6.11
C GLY A 24 -29.65 15.88 -4.69
N ARG A 25 -28.72 14.97 -4.36
CA ARG A 25 -28.09 14.93 -3.03
C ARG A 25 -27.04 16.02 -2.89
N GLU A 26 -26.92 16.58 -1.70
CA GLU A 26 -25.84 17.52 -1.37
C GLU A 26 -24.48 16.83 -1.45
N TYR A 27 -23.49 17.59 -1.92
CA TYR A 27 -22.12 17.13 -2.04
C TYR A 27 -21.49 16.94 -0.65
N ASN A 28 -21.00 15.73 -0.38
CA ASN A 28 -20.30 15.38 0.86
C ASN A 28 -18.82 15.14 0.55
N GLU A 29 -18.01 16.20 0.67
CA GLU A 29 -16.58 16.18 0.36
C GLU A 29 -15.80 15.14 1.19
N PRO A 30 -15.93 15.07 2.54
CA PRO A 30 -15.19 14.09 3.33
C PRO A 30 -15.47 12.65 2.92
N LEU A 31 -16.74 12.33 2.61
CA LEU A 31 -17.13 10.99 2.21
C LEU A 31 -16.51 10.60 0.86
N ILE A 32 -16.52 11.51 -0.10
CA ILE A 32 -15.93 11.29 -1.43
C ILE A 32 -14.41 11.11 -1.32
N HIS A 33 -13.74 11.95 -0.54
CA HIS A 33 -12.31 11.81 -0.27
C HIS A 33 -11.96 10.45 0.37
N GLN A 34 -12.76 10.01 1.33
CA GLN A 34 -12.58 8.72 1.99
C GLN A 34 -12.73 7.55 0.99
N VAL A 35 -13.74 7.60 0.11
CA VAL A 35 -13.97 6.58 -0.92
C VAL A 35 -12.80 6.51 -1.90
N ILE A 36 -12.32 7.66 -2.38
CA ILE A 36 -11.21 7.71 -3.33
C ILE A 36 -9.92 7.18 -2.68
N THR A 37 -9.64 7.57 -1.45
CA THR A 37 -8.46 7.09 -0.71
C THR A 37 -8.50 5.58 -0.51
N ALA A 38 -9.66 5.03 -0.12
CA ALA A 38 -9.82 3.58 0.02
C ALA A 38 -9.69 2.85 -1.32
N PHE A 39 -10.26 3.40 -2.39
CA PHE A 39 -10.13 2.84 -3.75
C PHE A 39 -8.65 2.77 -4.18
N GLN A 40 -7.90 3.86 -4.00
CA GLN A 40 -6.48 3.91 -4.33
C GLN A 40 -5.63 2.99 -3.44
N ALA A 41 -5.95 2.89 -2.15
CA ALA A 41 -5.26 1.99 -1.23
C ALA A 41 -5.48 0.52 -1.61
N ASN A 42 -6.72 0.15 -1.94
CA ASN A 42 -7.09 -1.21 -2.36
C ASN A 42 -6.47 -1.62 -3.71
N ALA A 43 -6.16 -0.65 -4.58
CA ALA A 43 -5.47 -0.91 -5.84
C ALA A 43 -3.97 -1.18 -5.68
N ARG A 44 -3.38 -0.92 -4.50
CA ARG A 44 -1.95 -1.15 -4.27
C ARG A 44 -1.63 -2.64 -4.21
N GLN A 45 -0.52 -3.02 -4.83
CA GLN A 45 0.03 -4.37 -4.75
C GLN A 45 1.24 -4.36 -3.81
N GLY A 46 1.22 -5.21 -2.77
CA GLY A 46 2.31 -5.39 -1.81
C GLY A 46 3.50 -6.18 -2.37
N THR A 47 4.05 -5.81 -3.52
CA THR A 47 5.11 -6.59 -4.20
C THR A 47 6.53 -6.29 -3.70
N ARG A 48 6.67 -5.53 -2.61
CA ARG A 48 7.97 -5.17 -2.04
C ARG A 48 8.39 -6.18 -0.98
N ALA A 49 9.61 -6.70 -1.11
CA ALA A 49 10.19 -7.59 -0.11
C ALA A 49 11.66 -7.23 0.12
N GLN A 50 12.09 -7.29 1.38
CA GLN A 50 13.47 -7.11 1.78
C GLN A 50 13.89 -8.23 2.73
N LYS A 51 15.17 -8.61 2.68
CA LYS A 51 15.68 -9.68 3.53
C LYS A 51 16.13 -9.14 4.88
N GLY A 52 15.57 -9.71 5.94
CA GLY A 52 16.02 -9.47 7.30
C GLY A 52 17.31 -10.23 7.60
N ARG A 53 17.77 -10.17 8.85
CA ARG A 53 18.96 -10.90 9.31
C ARG A 53 18.82 -12.42 9.11
N GLY A 54 17.61 -12.96 9.26
CA GLY A 54 17.32 -14.39 9.14
C GLY A 54 17.29 -14.92 7.71
N ASP A 55 16.97 -14.06 6.74
CA ASP A 55 16.71 -14.48 5.35
C ASP A 55 17.93 -14.32 4.43
N ILE A 56 18.95 -13.60 4.90
CA ILE A 56 20.20 -13.42 4.14
C ILE A 56 21.09 -14.65 4.30
N ASN A 57 21.56 -15.17 3.16
CA ASN A 57 22.56 -16.22 3.11
C ASN A 57 23.94 -15.68 3.51
N LYS A 58 24.22 -15.67 4.82
CA LYS A 58 25.51 -15.30 5.40
C LYS A 58 25.72 -16.04 6.72
N SER A 59 26.97 -16.12 7.19
CA SER A 59 27.29 -16.92 8.38
C SER A 59 26.56 -16.44 9.64
N HIS A 60 25.83 -17.36 10.27
CA HIS A 60 25.20 -17.20 11.59
C HIS A 60 26.16 -17.57 12.74
N LYS A 61 27.37 -18.01 12.42
CA LYS A 61 28.40 -18.33 13.41
C LYS A 61 28.98 -17.05 14.00
N LYS A 62 29.31 -17.10 15.30
CA LYS A 62 30.02 -16.02 15.98
C LYS A 62 31.39 -15.78 15.33
N PRO A 63 31.70 -14.56 14.84
CA PRO A 63 32.95 -14.32 14.14
C PRO A 63 34.21 -14.46 15.00
N TRP A 64 34.14 -14.14 16.30
CA TRP A 64 35.25 -14.29 17.24
C TRP A 64 34.78 -14.52 18.68
N ARG A 65 35.71 -14.90 19.56
CA ARG A 65 35.47 -15.15 20.99
C ARG A 65 34.89 -13.92 21.69
N GLN A 66 34.09 -14.13 22.74
CA GLN A 66 33.37 -13.05 23.44
C GLN A 66 34.28 -12.03 24.16
N LYS A 67 35.48 -12.44 24.54
CA LYS A 67 36.51 -11.64 25.25
C LYS A 67 37.91 -12.08 24.76
N GLY A 68 38.93 -11.28 25.09
CA GLY A 68 40.33 -11.60 24.82
C GLY A 68 40.80 -11.28 23.39
N THR A 69 40.04 -10.51 22.62
CA THR A 69 40.34 -10.19 21.21
C THR A 69 40.70 -8.72 20.96
N GLY A 70 40.51 -7.83 21.94
CA GLY A 70 40.69 -6.37 21.78
C GLY A 70 39.69 -5.67 20.84
N ARG A 71 38.78 -6.43 20.22
CA ARG A 71 37.77 -5.92 19.27
C ARG A 71 36.42 -5.70 19.94
N ALA A 72 35.58 -4.87 19.32
CA ALA A 72 34.16 -4.78 19.68
C ALA A 72 33.49 -6.17 19.62
N ARG A 73 32.42 -6.37 20.40
CA ARG A 73 31.71 -7.66 20.43
C ARG A 73 30.82 -7.80 19.20
N ALA A 74 30.89 -8.96 18.54
CA ALA A 74 30.00 -9.32 17.44
C ALA A 74 29.24 -10.61 17.74
N GLY A 75 27.96 -10.64 17.33
CA GLY A 75 27.10 -11.80 17.43
C GLY A 75 27.22 -12.71 16.21
N GLN A 76 26.94 -12.17 15.03
CA GLN A 76 26.85 -12.91 13.76
C GLN A 76 27.33 -12.02 12.60
N ALA A 77 27.77 -12.61 11.50
CA ALA A 77 28.27 -11.87 10.33
C ALA A 77 27.15 -11.28 9.45
N ASN A 78 25.92 -11.78 9.57
CA ASN A 78 24.71 -11.29 8.88
C ASN A 78 24.04 -10.10 9.60
N SER A 79 24.61 -9.60 10.70
CA SER A 79 24.09 -8.45 11.43
C SER A 79 23.96 -7.21 10.53
N PRO A 80 22.90 -6.40 10.69
CA PRO A 80 22.67 -5.15 9.92
C PRO A 80 23.81 -4.14 10.02
N LEU A 81 24.62 -4.22 11.08
CA LEU A 81 25.78 -3.35 11.27
C LEU A 81 26.92 -3.64 10.29
N TRP A 82 26.88 -4.81 9.62
CA TRP A 82 27.90 -5.26 8.71
C TRP A 82 27.49 -5.01 7.26
N ARG A 83 28.48 -4.78 6.38
CA ARG A 83 28.25 -4.73 4.94
C ARG A 83 27.65 -6.06 4.46
N GLY A 84 26.58 -5.99 3.68
CA GLY A 84 25.81 -7.16 3.24
C GLY A 84 25.09 -7.90 4.37
N GLY A 85 24.87 -7.26 5.52
CA GLY A 85 23.99 -7.74 6.58
C GLY A 85 22.50 -7.55 6.25
N GLY A 86 21.64 -8.18 7.04
CA GLY A 86 20.18 -8.05 6.91
C GLY A 86 19.70 -6.62 7.13
N LYS A 87 18.53 -6.26 6.58
CA LYS A 87 17.91 -4.95 6.88
C LYS A 87 17.18 -4.99 8.22
N ILE A 88 17.17 -3.85 8.93
CA ILE A 88 16.34 -3.63 10.12
C ILE A 88 14.97 -3.12 9.63
N PHE A 89 13.88 -3.70 10.15
CA PHE A 89 12.51 -3.43 9.70
C PHE A 89 12.34 -3.59 8.18
N PRO A 90 12.65 -4.78 7.63
CA PRO A 90 12.46 -5.02 6.20
C PRO A 90 10.98 -4.92 5.84
N SER A 91 10.69 -4.37 4.66
CA SER A 91 9.34 -4.43 4.09
C SER A 91 8.94 -5.87 3.79
N SER A 92 7.69 -6.23 4.07
CA SER A 92 7.13 -7.55 3.82
C SER A 92 6.20 -7.53 2.60
N PRO A 93 6.17 -8.60 1.78
CA PRO A 93 5.16 -8.73 0.73
C PRO A 93 3.73 -8.92 1.29
N ASP A 94 3.61 -9.26 2.58
CA ASP A 94 2.32 -9.52 3.24
C ASP A 94 1.68 -8.25 3.84
N GLU A 95 2.15 -7.06 3.45
CA GLU A 95 1.56 -5.80 3.91
C GLU A 95 0.14 -5.62 3.36
N ASN A 96 -0.82 -5.45 4.26
CA ASN A 96 -2.22 -5.27 3.92
C ASN A 96 -2.57 -3.78 3.80
N PHE A 97 -2.83 -3.33 2.57
CA PHE A 97 -3.30 -1.97 2.27
C PHE A 97 -4.82 -1.85 2.17
N SER A 98 -5.56 -2.93 2.42
CA SER A 98 -7.00 -2.99 2.20
C SER A 98 -7.77 -2.13 3.20
N HIS A 99 -8.56 -1.19 2.69
CA HIS A 99 -9.48 -0.36 3.45
C HIS A 99 -10.92 -0.81 3.18
N LYS A 100 -11.60 -1.32 4.21
CA LYS A 100 -13.01 -1.68 4.15
C LYS A 100 -13.87 -0.45 4.38
N LEU A 101 -14.80 -0.19 3.47
CA LEU A 101 -15.85 0.83 3.64
C LEU A 101 -17.21 0.17 3.86
N ASN A 102 -18.06 0.83 4.64
CA ASN A 102 -19.44 0.43 4.84
C ASN A 102 -20.25 0.74 3.56
N ARG A 103 -21.24 -0.10 3.26
CA ARG A 103 -22.08 0.02 2.06
C ARG A 103 -23.23 1.03 2.19
N LYS A 104 -23.43 1.57 3.39
CA LYS A 104 -24.58 2.41 3.74
C LYS A 104 -24.14 3.86 3.87
#